data_AF-A0A2D9XW12-F1
#
_entry.id   AF-A0A2D9XW12-F1
#
_cell.length_a   1.000
_cell.length_b   1.000
_cell.length_c   1.000
_cell.angle_alpha   90.00
_cell.angle_beta   90.00
_cell.angle_gamma   90.00
#
_symmetry.space_group_name_H-M   'P 1'
#
loop_
_entity.id
_entity.type
_entity.pdbx_description
1 polymer ?
#
loop_
_entity_poly.entity_id
_entity_poly.type
_entity_poly.pdbx_seq_one_letter_code
_entity_poly.pdbx_strand_id
1 'polypeptide(L)'
;NMPGDILKERYNSKLISVNVSPEKDLVPNFNEFPNQTKYLLKKMFLRKRFKKDYGDIDIPNLASIMVRSIMVGSAKKTNEVAKISEIYLSPPTDNFTMLDYDNLEKINELGYKYAVEELSKYDLNQIIKN
;
A
#
# COMPACT_ATOMS: atom_id res chain seq x y z
N ASN A 1 -5.32 -0.63 -5.55
CA ASN A 1 -5.95 -1.01 -6.85
C ASN A 1 -6.89 -2.17 -6.56
N MET A 2 -8.14 -1.87 -6.24
CA MET A 2 -9.16 -2.86 -5.88
C MET A 2 -10.50 -2.30 -6.38
N PRO A 3 -11.13 -2.87 -7.43
CA PRO A 3 -12.29 -2.25 -8.09
C PRO A 3 -13.63 -2.60 -7.43
N GLY A 4 -13.65 -2.84 -6.11
CA GLY A 4 -14.85 -3.33 -5.43
C GLY A 4 -15.99 -2.32 -5.37
N ASP A 5 -15.70 -1.03 -5.46
CA ASP A 5 -16.69 0.03 -5.63
C ASP A 5 -17.47 -0.11 -6.94
N ILE A 6 -16.77 -0.35 -8.05
CA ILE A 6 -17.39 -0.56 -9.37
C ILE A 6 -18.23 -1.83 -9.36
N LEU A 7 -17.75 -2.89 -8.71
CA LEU A 7 -18.49 -4.14 -8.57
C LEU A 7 -19.78 -3.93 -7.75
N LYS A 8 -19.70 -3.15 -6.67
CA LYS A 8 -20.86 -2.86 -5.82
C LYS A 8 -21.90 -2.02 -6.56
N GLU A 9 -21.47 -0.98 -7.26
CA GLU A 9 -22.33 -0.12 -8.08
C GLU A 9 -23.03 -0.92 -9.19
N ARG A 10 -22.27 -1.77 -9.91
CA ARG A 10 -22.80 -2.50 -11.06
C ARG A 10 -23.72 -3.64 -10.69
N TYR A 11 -23.39 -4.40 -9.64
CA TYR A 11 -24.06 -5.67 -9.35
C TYR A 11 -24.92 -5.63 -8.09
N ASN A 12 -24.80 -4.57 -7.26
CA ASN A 12 -25.52 -4.41 -6.00
C ASN A 12 -25.54 -5.69 -5.13
N SER A 13 -24.40 -6.40 -5.13
CA SER A 13 -24.25 -7.74 -4.51
C SER A 13 -23.27 -7.71 -3.36
N LYS A 14 -23.21 -8.78 -2.55
CA LYS A 14 -22.21 -8.93 -1.49
C LYS A 14 -20.80 -8.93 -2.08
N LEU A 15 -19.89 -8.27 -1.37
CA LEU A 15 -18.50 -8.08 -1.77
C LEU A 15 -17.59 -8.71 -0.73
N ILE A 16 -16.83 -9.71 -1.17
CA ILE A 16 -15.71 -10.28 -0.43
C ILE A 16 -14.45 -9.78 -1.11
N SER A 17 -13.61 -9.07 -0.36
CA SER A 17 -12.38 -8.46 -0.86
C SER A 17 -11.17 -9.10 -0.19
N VAL A 18 -10.14 -9.40 -0.98
CA VAL A 18 -8.87 -9.93 -0.49
C VAL A 18 -7.74 -9.03 -0.95
N ASN A 19 -7.01 -8.42 -0.01
CA ASN A 19 -5.82 -7.65 -0.30
C ASN A 19 -4.57 -8.46 0.00
N VAL A 20 -3.75 -8.69 -1.03
CA VAL A 20 -2.45 -9.37 -0.93
C VAL A 20 -1.28 -8.42 -1.20
N SER A 21 -1.53 -7.12 -1.15
CA SER A 21 -0.46 -6.12 -1.29
C SER A 21 0.22 -5.93 0.06
N PRO A 22 1.56 -6.03 0.14
CA PRO A 22 2.29 -5.75 1.38
C PRO A 22 2.08 -4.30 1.81
N GLU A 23 2.07 -4.07 3.12
CA GLU A 23 2.01 -2.71 3.66
C GLU A 23 3.32 -1.99 3.33
N LYS A 24 3.22 -0.93 2.50
CA LYS A 24 4.38 -0.11 2.13
C LYS A 24 4.39 1.14 3.00
N ASP A 25 5.56 1.48 3.52
CA ASP A 25 5.75 2.73 4.23
C ASP A 25 5.72 3.90 3.22
N LEU A 26 4.63 4.66 3.24
CA LEU A 26 4.40 5.78 2.32
C LEU A 26 4.98 7.08 2.86
N VAL A 27 5.34 7.11 4.15
CA VAL A 27 5.80 8.31 4.84
C VAL A 27 7.25 8.61 4.43
N PRO A 28 7.55 9.82 3.93
CA PRO A 28 8.92 10.23 3.71
C PRO A 28 9.60 10.44 5.07
N ASN A 29 10.81 9.90 5.23
CA ASN A 29 11.58 10.07 6.46
C ASN A 29 12.32 11.42 6.43
N PHE A 30 11.54 12.50 6.51
CA PHE A 30 12.05 13.85 6.27
C PHE A 30 11.25 14.90 7.05
N ASN A 31 11.94 15.64 7.91
CA ASN A 31 11.29 16.56 8.84
C ASN A 31 11.07 17.96 8.27
N GLU A 32 11.95 18.47 7.39
CA GLU A 32 11.86 19.86 6.91
C GLU A 32 12.49 20.08 5.53
N PHE A 33 11.70 20.59 4.57
CA PHE A 33 12.20 20.97 3.25
C PHE A 33 13.27 22.07 3.34
N PRO A 34 14.46 21.89 2.73
CA PRO A 34 15.40 22.99 2.66
C PRO A 34 14.79 24.11 1.83
N ASN A 35 15.22 25.34 2.09
CA ASN A 35 14.89 26.46 1.23
C ASN A 35 15.26 26.13 -0.23
N GLN A 36 14.23 26.02 -1.09
CA GLN A 36 14.37 25.46 -2.43
C GLN A 36 15.26 26.30 -3.35
N THR A 37 15.23 27.63 -3.24
CA THR A 37 16.09 28.51 -4.03
C THR A 37 17.55 28.39 -3.59
N LYS A 38 17.82 28.37 -2.27
CA LYS A 38 19.17 28.17 -1.72
C LYS A 38 19.74 26.79 -2.10
N TYR A 39 18.91 25.76 -2.05
CA TYR A 39 19.25 24.41 -2.47
C TYR A 39 19.64 24.35 -3.95
N LEU A 40 18.81 24.91 -4.84
CA LEU A 40 19.05 24.92 -6.28
C LEU A 40 20.33 25.71 -6.64
N LEU A 41 20.51 26.88 -6.05
CA LEU A 41 21.71 27.71 -6.24
C LEU A 41 22.98 26.97 -5.79
N LYS A 42 22.96 26.34 -4.61
CA LYS A 42 24.12 25.59 -4.12
C LYS A 42 24.39 24.34 -4.95
N LYS A 43 23.34 23.66 -5.44
CA LYS A 43 23.46 22.51 -6.35
C LYS A 43 24.12 22.90 -7.67
N MET A 44 23.77 24.06 -8.22
CA MET A 44 24.25 24.54 -9.53
C MET A 44 25.65 25.18 -9.45
N PHE A 45 25.94 25.98 -8.42
CA PHE A 45 27.17 26.81 -8.38
C PHE A 45 28.17 26.43 -7.28
N LEU A 46 27.78 25.65 -6.26
CA LEU A 46 28.61 25.41 -5.06
C LEU A 46 28.67 23.93 -4.64
N ARG A 47 29.08 23.04 -5.55
CA ARG A 47 29.09 21.57 -5.37
C ARG A 47 29.77 21.09 -4.08
N LYS A 48 30.87 21.72 -3.65
CA LYS A 48 31.57 21.39 -2.38
C LYS A 48 30.73 21.74 -1.14
N ARG A 49 30.04 22.88 -1.13
CA ARG A 49 29.16 23.30 -0.03
C ARG A 49 27.83 22.55 -0.05
N PHE A 50 27.35 22.19 -1.24
CA PHE A 50 26.16 21.35 -1.41
C PHE A 50 26.32 19.99 -0.72
N LYS A 51 27.44 19.29 -0.96
CA LYS A 51 27.70 17.99 -0.31
C LYS A 51 27.83 18.12 1.21
N LYS A 52 28.40 19.22 1.72
CA LYS A 52 28.50 19.48 3.17
C LYS A 52 27.14 19.75 3.82
N ASP A 53 26.29 20.54 3.16
CA ASP A 53 25.05 21.03 3.78
C ASP A 53 23.83 20.14 3.50
N TYR A 54 23.87 19.31 2.44
CA TYR A 54 22.74 18.49 1.98
C TYR A 54 23.13 17.05 1.61
N GLY A 55 24.37 16.62 1.87
CA GLY A 55 24.88 15.31 1.43
C GLY A 55 24.16 14.12 2.07
N ASP A 56 23.66 14.30 3.29
CA ASP A 56 23.00 13.24 4.08
C ASP A 56 21.47 13.39 4.10
N ILE A 57 20.92 14.37 3.36
CA ILE A 57 19.49 14.64 3.34
C ILE A 57 18.85 13.91 2.16
N ASP A 58 17.94 12.98 2.47
CA ASP A 58 17.13 12.29 1.46
C ASP A 58 15.98 13.18 0.98
N ILE A 59 16.29 14.13 0.11
CA ILE A 59 15.29 15.02 -0.48
C ILE A 59 14.57 14.27 -1.60
N PRO A 60 13.25 14.04 -1.49
CA PRO A 60 12.51 13.34 -2.52
C PRO A 60 12.53 14.15 -3.82
N ASN A 61 12.89 13.50 -4.92
CA ASN A 61 12.81 14.09 -6.25
C ASN A 61 11.37 14.06 -6.79
N LEU A 62 11.08 14.82 -7.84
CA LEU A 62 9.74 14.91 -8.42
C LEU A 62 9.15 13.54 -8.81
N ALA A 63 9.96 12.65 -9.40
CA ALA A 63 9.50 11.31 -9.76
C ALA A 63 9.12 10.48 -8.52
N SER A 64 9.92 10.55 -7.46
CA SER A 64 9.63 9.86 -6.19
C SER A 64 8.35 10.39 -5.53
N ILE A 65 8.09 11.70 -5.63
CA ILE A 65 6.84 12.32 -5.15
C ILE A 65 5.66 11.79 -5.98
N MET A 66 5.76 11.78 -7.31
CA MET A 66 4.69 11.26 -8.16
C MET A 66 4.36 9.80 -7.85
N VAL A 67 5.37 8.94 -7.73
CA VAL A 67 5.19 7.51 -7.39
C VAL A 67 4.53 7.36 -6.03
N ARG A 68 4.97 8.10 -5.00
CA ARG A 68 4.35 8.07 -3.67
C ARG A 68 2.89 8.56 -3.72
N SER A 69 2.60 9.62 -4.45
CA SER A 69 1.22 10.11 -4.63
C SER A 69 0.32 9.06 -5.28
N ILE A 70 0.81 8.35 -6.30
CA ILE A 70 0.08 7.23 -6.93
C ILE A 70 -0.17 6.09 -5.92
N MET A 71 0.86 5.73 -5.14
CA MET A 71 0.72 4.68 -4.11
C MET A 71 -0.28 5.09 -3.02
N VAL A 72 -0.26 6.33 -2.55
CA VAL A 72 -1.24 6.88 -1.59
C VAL A 72 -2.65 6.83 -2.16
N GLY A 73 -2.85 7.23 -3.42
CA GLY A 73 -4.15 7.13 -4.08
C GLY A 73 -4.65 5.68 -4.16
N SER A 74 -3.76 4.75 -4.51
CA SER A 74 -4.07 3.31 -4.53
C SER A 74 -4.45 2.77 -3.15
N ALA A 75 -3.71 3.14 -2.10
CA ALA A 75 -3.97 2.74 -0.73
C ALA A 75 -5.30 3.30 -0.22
N LYS A 76 -5.58 4.59 -0.50
CA LYS A 76 -6.87 5.21 -0.20
C LYS A 76 -8.02 4.42 -0.84
N LYS A 77 -7.88 4.05 -2.12
CA LYS A 77 -8.91 3.28 -2.82
C LYS A 77 -9.11 1.90 -2.21
N THR A 78 -8.03 1.20 -1.86
CA THR A 78 -8.11 -0.09 -1.16
C THR A 78 -8.85 0.05 0.17
N ASN A 79 -8.55 1.09 0.96
CA ASN A 79 -9.22 1.36 2.23
C ASN A 79 -10.70 1.71 2.08
N GLU A 80 -11.08 2.45 1.03
CA GLU A 80 -12.49 2.72 0.72
C GLU A 80 -13.24 1.44 0.40
N VAL A 81 -12.65 0.56 -0.41
CA VAL A 81 -13.28 -0.71 -0.77
C VAL A 81 -13.34 -1.67 0.43
N ALA A 82 -12.33 -1.68 1.29
CA ALA A 82 -12.35 -2.46 2.54
C ALA A 82 -13.57 -2.09 3.41
N LYS A 83 -13.92 -0.80 3.49
CA LYS A 83 -15.07 -0.32 4.27
C LYS A 83 -16.44 -0.73 3.73
N ILE A 84 -16.56 -0.94 2.42
CA ILE A 84 -17.83 -1.33 1.77
C ILE A 84 -17.93 -2.84 1.51
N SER A 85 -16.88 -3.59 1.82
CA SER A 85 -16.87 -5.04 1.70
C SER A 85 -17.56 -5.65 2.92
N GLU A 86 -18.43 -6.64 2.71
CA GLU A 86 -18.99 -7.41 3.82
C GLU A 86 -17.94 -8.27 4.50
N ILE A 87 -16.95 -8.74 3.74
CA ILE A 87 -15.78 -9.45 4.26
C ILE A 87 -14.54 -8.86 3.60
N TYR A 88 -13.55 -8.50 4.41
CA TYR A 88 -12.26 -8.00 3.95
C TYR A 88 -11.15 -8.83 4.58
N LEU A 89 -10.36 -9.50 3.75
CA LEU A 89 -9.23 -10.33 4.16
C LEU A 89 -7.92 -9.68 3.73
N SER A 90 -6.94 -9.64 4.62
CA SER A 90 -5.61 -9.08 4.35
C SER A 90 -4.53 -10.00 4.92
N PRO A 91 -4.31 -11.19 4.34
CA PRO A 91 -3.31 -12.13 4.83
C PRO A 91 -1.89 -11.51 4.78
N PRO A 92 -1.05 -11.76 5.79
CA PRO A 92 0.29 -11.18 5.86
C PRO A 92 1.23 -11.85 4.84
N THR A 93 1.47 -11.21 3.70
CA THR A 93 2.23 -11.79 2.57
C THR A 93 3.64 -11.22 2.42
N ASP A 94 4.10 -10.38 3.36
CA ASP A 94 5.35 -9.61 3.25
C ASP A 94 6.61 -10.45 3.08
N ASN A 95 6.57 -11.72 3.54
CA ASN A 95 7.70 -12.65 3.44
C ASN A 95 7.78 -13.39 2.09
N PHE A 96 6.82 -13.19 1.19
CA PHE A 96 6.77 -13.87 -0.10
C PHE A 96 7.00 -12.88 -1.25
N THR A 97 7.89 -13.24 -2.17
CA THR A 97 8.10 -12.44 -3.38
C THR A 97 7.21 -12.95 -4.51
N MET A 98 6.98 -12.13 -5.54
CA MET A 98 6.15 -12.51 -6.69
C MET A 98 6.67 -13.76 -7.44
N LEU A 99 7.97 -14.05 -7.34
CA LEU A 99 8.63 -15.16 -8.05
C LEU A 99 9.12 -16.26 -7.10
N ASP A 100 8.55 -16.34 -5.89
CA ASP A 100 8.92 -17.30 -4.86
C ASP A 100 8.25 -18.68 -5.08
N TYR A 101 8.60 -19.35 -6.17
CA TYR A 101 7.99 -20.63 -6.55
C TYR A 101 8.29 -21.78 -5.58
N ASP A 102 9.41 -21.70 -4.86
CA ASP A 102 9.83 -22.72 -3.89
C ASP A 102 8.93 -22.76 -2.65
N ASN A 103 8.20 -21.67 -2.38
CA ASN A 103 7.35 -21.53 -1.19
C ASN A 103 5.84 -21.49 -1.52
N LEU A 104 5.42 -21.97 -2.69
CA LEU A 104 4.01 -22.01 -3.10
C LEU A 104 3.10 -22.73 -2.10
N GLU A 105 3.56 -23.85 -1.55
CA GLU A 105 2.78 -24.61 -0.56
C GLU A 105 2.63 -23.84 0.76
N LYS A 106 3.68 -23.13 1.18
CA LYS A 106 3.67 -22.32 2.41
C LYS A 106 2.75 -21.11 2.30
N ILE A 107 2.77 -20.37 1.19
CA ILE A 107 1.87 -19.22 1.01
C ILE A 107 0.41 -19.67 0.89
N ASN A 108 0.16 -20.83 0.28
CA ASN A 108 -1.17 -21.43 0.22
C ASN A 108 -1.68 -21.82 1.61
N GLU A 109 -0.86 -22.52 2.40
CA GLU A 109 -1.22 -22.91 3.77
C GLU A 109 -1.45 -21.68 4.67
N LEU A 110 -0.61 -20.65 4.54
CA LEU A 110 -0.79 -19.39 5.24
C LEU A 110 -2.13 -18.73 4.91
N GLY A 111 -2.46 -18.62 3.61
CA GLY A 111 -3.72 -18.05 3.15
C GLY A 111 -4.92 -18.84 3.66
N TYR A 112 -4.84 -20.18 3.65
CA TYR A 112 -5.90 -21.05 4.18
C TYR A 112 -6.11 -20.84 5.68
N LYS A 113 -5.04 -20.94 6.48
CA LYS A 113 -5.13 -20.76 7.95
C LYS A 113 -5.69 -19.39 8.31
N TYR A 114 -5.16 -18.34 7.69
CA TYR A 114 -5.63 -16.97 7.88
C TYR A 114 -7.12 -16.83 7.53
N ALA A 115 -7.55 -17.33 6.36
CA ALA A 115 -8.93 -17.21 5.94
C ALA A 115 -9.89 -17.97 6.87
N VAL A 116 -9.55 -19.19 7.29
CA VAL A 116 -10.38 -19.97 8.23
C VAL A 116 -10.51 -19.22 9.57
N GLU A 117 -9.41 -18.72 10.11
CA GLU A 117 -9.40 -17.97 11.37
C GLU A 117 -10.21 -16.67 11.26
N GLU A 118 -10.01 -15.87 10.22
CA GLU A 118 -10.75 -14.62 10.04
C GLU A 118 -12.23 -14.85 9.75
N LEU A 119 -12.58 -15.78 8.84
CA LEU A 119 -13.97 -16.06 8.49
C LEU A 119 -14.78 -16.57 9.68
N SER A 120 -14.14 -17.24 10.64
CA SER A 120 -14.80 -17.69 11.88
C SER A 120 -15.31 -16.53 12.75
N LYS A 121 -14.80 -15.31 12.55
CA LYS A 121 -15.20 -14.10 13.27
C LYS A 121 -16.46 -13.46 12.69
N TYR A 122 -16.89 -13.88 11.50
CA TYR A 122 -18.07 -13.36 10.81
C TYR A 122 -19.26 -14.29 11.00
N ASP A 123 -20.47 -13.73 11.13
CA ASP A 123 -21.71 -14.50 10.94
C ASP A 123 -21.99 -14.64 9.45
N LEU A 124 -21.45 -15.70 8.85
CA LEU A 124 -21.62 -15.98 7.42
C LEU A 124 -23.09 -16.21 7.05
N ASN A 125 -23.92 -16.72 7.97
CA ASN A 125 -25.34 -16.93 7.69
C ASN A 125 -26.08 -15.59 7.55
N GLN A 126 -25.72 -14.60 8.35
CA GLN A 126 -26.27 -13.25 8.24
C GLN A 126 -25.83 -12.56 6.93
N ILE A 127 -24.57 -12.77 6.51
CA ILE A 127 -24.02 -12.16 5.29
C ILE A 127 -24.66 -12.75 4.03
N ILE A 128 -24.97 -14.05 4.01
CA ILE A 128 -25.55 -14.74 2.83
C ILE A 128 -27.07 -14.49 2.68
N LYS A 129 -27.80 -14.29 3.79
CA LYS A 129 -29.27 -14.16 3.78
C LYS A 129 -29.78 -12.75 3.45
N ASN A 130 -28.96 -11.73 3.68
CA ASN A 130 -29.24 -10.32 3.34
C ASN A 130 -28.61 -9.93 2.01
#